data_AF-A0A8J7SMC9-F1
#
_entry.id   AF-A0A8J7SMC9-F1
#
_cell.length_a   1.000
_cell.length_b   1.000
_cell.length_c   1.000
_cell.angle_alpha   90.00
_cell.angle_beta   90.00
_cell.angle_gamma   90.00
#
_symmetry.space_group_name_H-M   'P 1'
#
loop_
_entity.id
_entity.type
_entity.pdbx_description
1 polymer ?
#
loop_
_entity_poly.entity_id
_entity_poly.type
_entity_poly.pdbx_seq_one_letter_code
_entity_poly.pdbx_strand_id
1 'polypeptide(L)'
;MNRITTEFPISSDLENYSYSVITGKEFIIPNKQSPEKEKFDHSWENLKKDNYLKDGKSFRYRQFRYFYFLPSSQKIVPFASTPYYQPPETNQYAEGIDRLFDSMTEEVINNAFLRELIKFDFLQLPVQETMKSTPWLLDIHQVRIVTTEAENGEPTPEGIHHDENDFVCIHLI
;
A
#
# COMPACT_ATOMS: atom_id res chain seq x y z
N MET A 1 -15.68 13.21 -14.66
CA MET A 1 -14.65 12.15 -14.78
C MET A 1 -15.00 11.02 -13.83
N ASN A 2 -14.74 9.76 -14.20
CA ASN A 2 -15.02 8.58 -13.35
C ASN A 2 -13.75 8.00 -12.69
N ARG A 3 -12.59 8.60 -12.97
CA ARG A 3 -11.28 8.11 -12.54
C ARG A 3 -10.64 9.09 -11.60
N ILE A 4 -9.79 8.59 -10.71
CA ILE A 4 -8.90 9.43 -9.92
C ILE A 4 -7.97 10.16 -10.88
N THR A 5 -7.71 11.44 -10.61
CA THR A 5 -6.85 12.29 -11.46
C THR A 5 -6.01 13.23 -10.61
N THR A 6 -4.90 13.69 -11.16
CA THR A 6 -4.13 14.82 -10.65
C THR A 6 -3.67 15.67 -11.82
N GLU A 7 -3.43 16.95 -11.59
CA GLU A 7 -2.79 17.85 -12.57
C GLU A 7 -1.26 17.81 -12.49
N PHE A 8 -0.71 17.11 -11.49
CA PHE A 8 0.74 17.01 -11.27
C PHE A 8 1.39 15.90 -12.10
N PRO A 9 2.58 16.14 -12.66
CA PRO A 9 3.24 15.20 -13.56
C PRO A 9 4.01 14.10 -12.81
N ILE A 10 3.30 13.22 -12.09
CA ILE A 10 3.91 12.16 -11.25
C ILE A 10 4.98 11.36 -12.01
N SER A 11 4.66 10.89 -13.23
CA SER A 11 5.60 10.09 -14.02
C SER A 11 6.90 10.83 -14.33
N SER A 12 6.83 12.13 -14.65
CA SER A 12 8.02 12.94 -14.91
C SER A 12 8.81 13.22 -13.64
N ASP A 13 8.16 13.41 -12.49
CA ASP A 13 8.86 13.56 -11.21
C ASP A 13 9.59 12.27 -10.83
N LEU A 14 8.97 11.10 -11.02
CA LEU A 14 9.60 9.81 -10.78
C LEU A 14 10.83 9.60 -11.66
N GLU A 15 10.79 10.01 -12.93
CA GLU A 15 11.95 9.94 -13.84
C GLU A 15 13.10 10.87 -13.43
N ASN A 16 12.79 12.08 -12.93
CA ASN A 16 13.80 13.10 -12.66
C ASN A 16 14.34 13.07 -11.23
N TYR A 17 13.53 12.65 -10.26
CA TYR A 17 13.82 12.76 -8.83
C TYR A 17 13.68 11.44 -8.07
N SER A 18 13.15 10.38 -8.70
CA SER A 18 12.86 9.08 -8.07
C SER A 18 11.79 9.12 -6.98
N TYR A 19 11.10 10.25 -6.80
CA TYR A 19 9.93 10.40 -5.94
C TYR A 19 9.01 11.48 -6.48
N SER A 20 7.72 11.43 -6.13
CA SER A 20 6.75 12.50 -6.36
C SER A 20 5.84 12.62 -5.15
N VAL A 21 5.42 13.84 -4.81
CA VAL A 21 4.54 14.12 -3.67
C VAL A 21 3.32 14.88 -4.16
N ILE A 22 2.15 14.29 -3.97
CA ILE A 22 0.86 14.90 -4.31
C ILE A 22 0.10 15.20 -3.03
N THR A 23 -0.35 16.45 -2.86
CA THR A 23 -1.17 16.80 -1.70
C THR A 23 -2.61 16.34 -1.89
N GLY A 24 -3.35 16.16 -0.80
CA GLY A 24 -4.77 15.78 -0.88
C GLY A 24 -5.66 16.76 -1.65
N LYS A 25 -5.23 18.02 -1.86
CA LYS A 25 -5.95 19.00 -2.69
C LYS A 25 -5.76 18.76 -4.19
N GLU A 26 -4.63 18.18 -4.56
CA GLU A 26 -4.23 17.91 -5.96
C GLU A 26 -4.61 16.49 -6.37
N PHE A 27 -4.97 15.63 -5.41
CA PHE A 27 -5.45 14.28 -5.62
C PHE A 27 -6.99 14.27 -5.74
N ILE A 28 -7.49 14.29 -6.97
CA ILE A 28 -8.91 14.48 -7.25
C ILE A 28 -9.62 13.13 -7.29
N ILE A 29 -10.48 12.91 -6.29
CA ILE A 29 -11.34 11.73 -6.20
C ILE A 29 -12.73 12.11 -6.72
N PRO A 30 -13.25 11.45 -7.77
CA PRO A 30 -14.59 11.74 -8.27
C PRO A 30 -15.68 11.45 -7.23
N ASN A 31 -16.72 12.29 -7.18
CA ASN A 31 -17.86 12.11 -6.26
C ASN A 31 -18.49 10.71 -6.32
N LYS A 32 -18.46 10.04 -7.49
CA LYS A 32 -18.97 8.68 -7.68
C LYS A 32 -18.22 7.64 -6.84
N GLN A 33 -16.94 7.89 -6.52
CA GLN A 33 -16.11 7.00 -5.71
C GLN A 33 -16.30 7.22 -4.21
N SER A 34 -16.90 8.34 -3.77
CA SER A 34 -17.02 8.70 -2.35
C SER A 34 -17.62 7.59 -1.47
N PRO A 35 -18.72 6.91 -1.87
CA PRO A 35 -19.29 5.86 -1.01
C PRO A 35 -18.35 4.67 -0.82
N GLU A 36 -17.60 4.30 -1.85
CA GLU A 36 -16.64 3.20 -1.77
C GLU A 36 -15.36 3.64 -1.06
N LYS A 37 -14.95 4.90 -1.22
CA LYS A 37 -13.86 5.50 -0.45
C LYS A 37 -14.19 5.50 1.05
N GLU A 38 -15.37 5.97 1.45
CA GLU A 38 -15.79 6.00 2.86
C GLU A 38 -15.75 4.59 3.49
N LYS A 39 -16.22 3.57 2.78
CA LYS A 39 -16.08 2.16 3.23
C LYS A 39 -14.62 1.73 3.34
N PHE A 40 -13.79 2.10 2.37
CA PHE A 40 -12.37 1.79 2.38
C PHE A 40 -11.67 2.45 3.57
N ASP A 41 -11.92 3.74 3.82
CA ASP A 41 -11.38 4.49 4.95
C ASP A 41 -11.79 3.84 6.29
N HIS A 42 -13.07 3.44 6.44
CA HIS A 42 -13.55 2.75 7.63
C HIS A 42 -12.90 1.39 7.89
N SER A 43 -12.29 0.76 6.89
CA SER A 43 -11.60 -0.53 7.10
C SER A 43 -10.40 -0.41 8.06
N TRP A 44 -9.83 0.80 8.23
CA TRP A 44 -8.76 1.05 9.22
C TRP A 44 -9.19 0.79 10.67
N GLU A 45 -10.48 0.88 10.98
CA GLU A 45 -11.02 0.59 12.32
C GLU A 45 -10.97 -0.92 12.66
N ASN A 46 -10.87 -1.78 11.65
CA ASN A 46 -10.90 -3.22 11.81
C ASN A 46 -9.50 -3.87 11.80
N LEU A 47 -8.45 -3.08 11.63
CA LEU A 47 -7.07 -3.58 11.62
C LEU A 47 -6.73 -4.26 12.95
N LYS A 48 -5.90 -5.30 12.87
CA LYS A 48 -5.45 -6.07 14.02
C LYS A 48 -4.09 -5.59 14.49
N LYS A 49 -3.79 -5.81 15.77
CA LYS A 49 -2.51 -5.45 16.37
C LYS A 49 -1.37 -6.16 15.64
N ASP A 50 -0.27 -5.45 15.41
CA ASP A 50 0.96 -6.03 14.91
C ASP A 50 1.68 -6.77 16.03
N ASN A 51 1.62 -8.11 15.99
CA ASN A 51 2.26 -8.97 16.99
C ASN A 51 3.77 -9.12 16.79
N TYR A 52 4.36 -8.45 15.79
CA TYR A 52 5.79 -8.53 15.47
C TYR A 52 6.58 -7.29 15.93
N LEU A 53 5.95 -6.37 16.66
CA LEU A 53 6.65 -5.29 17.33
C LEU A 53 7.52 -5.84 18.48
N LYS A 54 8.77 -5.35 18.57
CA LYS A 54 9.72 -5.71 19.64
C LYS A 54 9.43 -4.95 20.94
N ASP A 55 10.06 -5.39 22.03
CA ASP A 55 10.08 -4.70 23.33
C ASP A 55 8.70 -4.45 23.96
N GLY A 56 7.72 -5.31 23.64
CA GLY A 56 6.35 -5.20 24.16
C GLY A 56 5.56 -4.03 23.58
N LYS A 57 6.06 -3.41 22.51
CA LYS A 57 5.41 -2.27 21.85
C LYS A 57 4.09 -2.69 21.19
N SER A 58 3.13 -1.78 21.16
CA SER A 58 1.76 -2.04 20.70
C SER A 58 1.16 -0.94 19.82
N PHE A 59 1.99 0.01 19.38
CA PHE A 59 1.56 1.19 18.63
C PHE A 59 1.12 0.93 17.19
N ARG A 60 1.28 -0.28 16.63
CA ARG A 60 1.00 -0.56 15.21
C ARG A 60 -0.11 -1.58 15.05
N TYR A 61 -1.05 -1.26 14.17
CA TYR A 61 -2.10 -2.14 13.69
C TYR A 61 -1.94 -2.28 12.18
N ARG A 62 -2.03 -3.49 11.65
CA ARG A 62 -1.82 -3.71 10.22
C ARG A 62 -2.54 -4.93 9.67
N GLN A 63 -2.77 -4.88 8.37
CA GLN A 63 -3.11 -6.05 7.55
C GLN A 63 -2.25 -6.01 6.29
N PHE A 64 -2.00 -7.19 5.73
CA PHE A 64 -1.15 -7.34 4.57
C PHE A 64 -1.62 -8.51 3.71
N ARG A 65 -1.55 -8.36 2.39
CA ARG A 65 -1.75 -9.48 1.45
C ARG A 65 -1.12 -9.20 0.08
N TYR A 66 -0.61 -10.24 -0.55
CA TYR A 66 -0.12 -10.22 -1.92
C TYR A 66 -1.23 -10.41 -2.96
N PHE A 67 -1.10 -9.69 -4.07
CA PHE A 67 -1.95 -9.82 -5.26
C PHE A 67 -1.12 -9.78 -6.53
N TYR A 68 -1.73 -10.17 -7.64
CA TYR A 68 -1.28 -9.74 -8.94
C TYR A 68 -2.21 -8.67 -9.50
N PHE A 69 -1.63 -7.60 -10.05
CA PHE A 69 -2.30 -6.74 -10.99
C PHE A 69 -2.00 -7.20 -12.42
N LEU A 70 -3.05 -7.34 -13.22
CA LEU A 70 -2.99 -7.73 -14.62
C LEU A 70 -3.34 -6.51 -15.50
N PRO A 71 -2.36 -5.72 -15.96
CA PRO A 71 -2.61 -4.45 -16.64
C PRO A 71 -3.53 -4.58 -17.87
N SER A 72 -3.34 -5.63 -18.68
CA SER A 72 -4.11 -5.88 -19.90
C SER A 72 -5.61 -6.05 -19.66
N SER A 73 -6.00 -6.59 -18.50
CA SER A 73 -7.40 -6.77 -18.11
C SER A 73 -7.85 -5.84 -16.98
N GLN A 74 -6.92 -5.06 -16.44
CA GLN A 74 -7.07 -4.23 -15.24
C GLN A 74 -7.67 -4.99 -14.04
N LYS A 75 -7.33 -6.28 -13.92
CA LYS A 75 -7.81 -7.15 -12.84
C LYS A 75 -6.77 -7.21 -11.73
N ILE A 76 -7.29 -7.25 -10.50
CA ILE A 76 -6.53 -7.63 -9.31
C ILE A 76 -6.98 -9.04 -8.95
N VAL A 77 -6.02 -9.96 -8.88
CA VAL A 77 -6.25 -11.37 -8.55
C VAL A 77 -5.40 -11.77 -7.34
N PRO A 78 -5.90 -12.61 -6.43
CA PRO A 78 -5.11 -13.07 -5.29
C PRO A 78 -3.82 -13.74 -5.75
N PHE A 79 -2.70 -13.43 -5.07
CA PHE A 79 -1.53 -14.29 -5.13
C PHE A 79 -1.92 -15.65 -4.51
N ALA A 80 -1.40 -16.76 -5.03
CA ALA A 80 -1.62 -18.07 -4.41
C ALA A 80 -1.29 -17.96 -2.91
N SER A 81 -2.09 -18.56 -2.04
CA SER A 81 -1.97 -18.44 -0.58
C SER A 81 -0.58 -18.92 -0.11
N THR A 82 0.41 -18.04 -0.15
CA THR A 82 1.81 -18.31 0.22
C THR A 82 2.20 -17.28 1.28
N PRO A 83 2.92 -17.68 2.35
CA PRO A 83 3.33 -16.77 3.42
C PRO A 83 4.15 -15.58 2.89
N TYR A 84 4.04 -14.42 3.56
CA TYR A 84 4.96 -13.29 3.35
C TYR A 84 6.37 -13.68 3.81
N TYR A 85 7.29 -13.76 2.86
CA TYR A 85 8.71 -14.00 3.10
C TYR A 85 9.48 -12.70 2.92
N GLN A 86 9.97 -12.13 4.01
CA GLN A 86 10.92 -11.01 3.97
C GLN A 86 12.31 -11.55 4.31
N PRO A 87 13.29 -11.48 3.38
CA PRO A 87 14.63 -11.99 3.62
C PRO A 87 15.28 -11.36 4.87
N PRO A 88 16.11 -12.10 5.63
CA PRO A 88 16.76 -11.60 6.84
C PRO A 88 17.70 -10.39 6.60
N GLU A 89 18.19 -10.22 5.37
CA GLU A 89 19.22 -9.24 5.02
C GLU A 89 18.70 -7.80 4.99
N THR A 90 17.38 -7.58 4.92
CA THR A 90 16.77 -6.27 4.63
C THR A 90 16.01 -5.65 5.80
N ASN A 91 15.85 -6.36 6.92
CA ASN A 91 15.19 -5.82 8.12
C ASN A 91 15.97 -6.15 9.40
N GLN A 92 17.00 -5.34 9.70
CA GLN A 92 17.78 -5.45 10.94
C GLN A 92 16.90 -5.30 12.21
N TYR A 93 15.71 -4.71 12.08
CA TYR A 93 14.78 -4.57 13.20
C TYR A 93 14.10 -5.89 13.57
N ALA A 94 14.09 -6.93 12.74
CA ALA A 94 13.42 -8.20 13.04
C ALA A 94 13.92 -9.34 12.15
N GLU A 95 15.04 -9.91 12.54
CA GLU A 95 15.71 -11.03 11.88
C GLU A 95 14.78 -12.23 11.61
N GLY A 96 14.61 -12.60 10.33
CA GLY A 96 14.40 -13.99 9.89
C GLY A 96 13.09 -14.70 10.27
N ILE A 97 11.97 -14.01 10.43
CA ILE A 97 10.65 -14.63 10.72
C ILE A 97 9.70 -14.44 9.53
N ASP A 98 9.16 -15.55 9.01
CA ASP A 98 8.00 -15.55 8.11
C ASP A 98 6.80 -14.93 8.83
N ARG A 99 6.42 -13.71 8.44
CA ARG A 99 5.31 -13.00 9.10
C ARG A 99 4.00 -13.39 8.47
N LEU A 100 3.22 -14.18 9.19
CA LEU A 100 1.81 -14.35 8.90
C LEU A 100 1.07 -13.14 9.47
N PHE A 101 0.78 -12.16 8.61
CA PHE A 101 -0.12 -11.06 8.94
C PHE A 101 -1.57 -11.47 8.75
N ASP A 102 -2.48 -10.80 9.46
CA ASP A 102 -3.91 -10.98 9.22
C ASP A 102 -4.24 -10.58 7.77
N SER A 103 -4.90 -11.52 7.08
CA SER A 103 -5.28 -11.34 5.68
C SER A 103 -6.31 -10.22 5.58
N MET A 104 -6.06 -9.31 4.64
CA MET A 104 -7.04 -8.32 4.21
C MET A 104 -8.35 -9.02 3.79
N THR A 105 -9.49 -8.43 4.18
CA THR A 105 -10.81 -9.02 3.90
C THR A 105 -11.16 -8.92 2.42
N GLU A 106 -12.03 -9.82 1.95
CA GLU A 106 -12.55 -9.75 0.58
C GLU A 106 -13.33 -8.45 0.32
N GLU A 107 -13.91 -7.82 1.35
CA GLU A 107 -14.57 -6.52 1.22
C GLU A 107 -13.58 -5.42 0.85
N VAL A 108 -12.42 -5.34 1.53
CA VAL A 108 -11.41 -4.33 1.24
C VAL A 108 -10.80 -4.55 -0.15
N ILE A 109 -10.51 -5.80 -0.52
CA ILE A 109 -9.91 -6.13 -1.83
C ILE A 109 -10.88 -5.92 -3.00
N ASN A 110 -12.17 -6.18 -2.78
CA ASN A 110 -13.18 -5.98 -3.80
C ASN A 110 -13.74 -4.55 -3.82
N ASN A 111 -13.29 -3.67 -2.92
CA ASN A 111 -13.65 -2.27 -2.88
C ASN A 111 -13.30 -1.56 -4.21
N ALA A 112 -14.27 -0.84 -4.78
CA ALA A 112 -14.10 -0.23 -6.09
C ALA A 112 -13.14 0.98 -6.07
N PHE A 113 -13.02 1.67 -4.93
CA PHE A 113 -12.07 2.77 -4.75
C PHE A 113 -10.63 2.25 -4.72
N LEU A 114 -10.32 1.21 -3.93
CA LEU A 114 -8.98 0.60 -3.92
C LEU A 114 -8.56 0.11 -5.30
N ARG A 115 -9.48 -0.54 -6.04
CA ARG A 115 -9.22 -1.02 -7.41
C ARG A 115 -8.92 0.11 -8.39
N GLU A 116 -9.56 1.26 -8.22
CA GLU A 116 -9.27 2.44 -9.04
C GLU A 116 -7.96 3.11 -8.62
N LEU A 117 -7.65 3.14 -7.32
CA LEU A 117 -6.41 3.67 -6.77
C LEU A 117 -5.19 2.93 -7.34
N ILE A 118 -5.22 1.60 -7.32
CA ILE A 118 -4.16 0.75 -7.87
C ILE A 118 -3.96 0.99 -9.37
N LYS A 119 -5.06 1.17 -10.12
CA LYS A 119 -4.97 1.51 -11.54
C LYS A 119 -4.39 2.89 -11.76
N PHE A 120 -4.81 3.87 -10.96
CA PHE A 120 -4.30 5.23 -11.02
C PHE A 120 -2.79 5.23 -10.80
N ASP A 121 -2.33 4.60 -9.70
CA ASP A 121 -0.92 4.49 -9.33
C ASP A 121 -0.10 3.83 -10.44
N PHE A 122 -0.55 2.68 -10.94
CA PHE A 122 0.10 1.96 -12.02
C PHE A 122 0.29 2.82 -13.28
N LEU A 123 -0.71 3.64 -13.63
CA LEU A 123 -0.65 4.52 -14.80
C LEU A 123 0.39 5.64 -14.66
N GLN A 124 0.87 5.93 -13.45
CA GLN A 124 1.89 6.94 -13.22
C GLN A 124 3.32 6.40 -13.31
N LEU A 125 3.50 5.08 -13.28
CA LEU A 125 4.82 4.47 -13.23
C LEU A 125 5.56 4.68 -14.56
N PRO A 126 6.79 5.23 -14.55
CA PRO A 126 7.58 5.46 -15.76
C PRO A 126 8.25 4.17 -16.25
N VAL A 127 7.43 3.21 -16.68
CA VAL A 127 7.89 1.89 -17.11
C VAL A 127 7.79 1.72 -18.63
N GLN A 128 8.66 0.86 -19.17
CA GLN A 128 8.63 0.50 -20.59
C GLN A 128 7.28 -0.12 -20.98
N GLU A 129 6.90 0.05 -22.25
CA GLU A 129 5.61 -0.44 -22.76
C GLU A 129 5.43 -1.96 -22.59
N THR A 130 6.52 -2.73 -22.69
CA THR A 130 6.52 -4.17 -22.40
C THR A 130 6.05 -4.46 -20.97
N MET A 131 6.56 -3.71 -19.99
CA MET A 131 6.18 -3.84 -18.58
C MET A 131 4.74 -3.41 -18.31
N LYS A 132 4.16 -2.56 -19.16
CA LYS A 132 2.74 -2.18 -19.07
C LYS A 132 1.77 -3.29 -19.46
N SER A 133 2.28 -4.42 -19.96
CA SER A 133 1.47 -5.57 -20.38
C SER A 133 1.78 -6.86 -19.62
N THR A 134 2.78 -6.85 -18.74
CA THR A 134 3.14 -7.98 -17.88
C THR A 134 2.38 -7.93 -16.54
N PRO A 135 2.09 -9.07 -15.91
CA PRO A 135 1.59 -9.09 -14.53
C PRO A 135 2.57 -8.44 -13.54
N TRP A 136 2.03 -7.74 -12.54
CA TRP A 136 2.78 -7.11 -11.45
C TRP A 136 2.41 -7.75 -10.12
N LEU A 137 3.40 -8.11 -9.31
CA LEU A 137 3.17 -8.46 -7.91
C LEU A 137 2.85 -7.17 -7.14
N LEU A 138 1.80 -7.21 -6.34
CA LEU A 138 1.36 -6.12 -5.49
C LEU A 138 1.42 -6.53 -4.03
N ASP A 139 2.04 -5.67 -3.24
CA ASP A 139 2.20 -5.79 -1.80
C ASP A 139 1.28 -4.74 -1.16
N ILE A 140 0.07 -5.13 -0.74
CA ILE A 140 -0.90 -4.17 -0.21
C ILE A 140 -0.80 -4.16 1.32
N HIS A 141 -0.37 -3.03 1.85
CA HIS A 141 -0.26 -2.77 3.29
C HIS A 141 -1.32 -1.77 3.74
N GLN A 142 -2.13 -2.15 4.73
CA GLN A 142 -2.86 -1.19 5.55
C GLN A 142 -2.15 -1.09 6.88
N VAL A 143 -1.76 0.11 7.26
CA VAL A 143 -1.04 0.38 8.51
C VAL A 143 -1.73 1.54 9.23
N ARG A 144 -1.95 1.36 10.53
CA ARG A 144 -2.39 2.37 11.46
C ARG A 144 -1.39 2.43 12.60
N ILE A 145 -0.82 3.61 12.82
CA ILE A 145 0.03 3.90 13.96
C ILE A 145 -0.81 4.67 14.98
N VAL A 146 -0.74 4.26 16.23
CA VAL A 146 -1.42 4.91 17.35
C VAL A 146 -0.39 5.42 18.35
N THR A 147 -0.75 6.47 19.08
CA THR A 147 0.04 6.98 20.21
C THR A 147 -0.86 7.01 21.43
N THR A 148 -0.28 6.76 22.60
CA THR A 148 -0.95 6.88 23.89
C THR A 148 -0.10 7.74 24.83
N GLU A 149 -0.59 8.06 26.02
CA GLU A 149 0.22 8.74 27.04
C GLU A 149 1.43 7.90 27.49
N ALA A 150 1.34 6.56 27.37
CA ALA A 150 2.37 5.63 27.81
C ALA A 150 3.32 5.18 26.69
N GLU A 151 2.93 5.35 25.43
CA GLU A 151 3.63 4.81 24.27
C GLU A 151 3.55 5.76 23.07
N ASN A 152 4.71 6.14 22.53
CA ASN A 152 4.80 6.91 21.29
C ASN A 152 4.54 6.01 20.07
N GLY A 153 3.83 6.56 19.09
CA GLY A 153 3.71 5.92 17.79
C GLY A 153 4.96 6.11 16.93
N GLU A 154 5.56 5.01 16.47
CA GLU A 154 6.75 5.04 15.61
C GLU A 154 6.42 4.41 14.24
N PRO A 155 6.15 5.22 13.19
CA PRO A 155 5.83 4.70 11.87
C PRO A 155 6.99 3.92 11.23
N THR A 156 8.22 4.41 11.39
CA THR A 156 9.45 3.86 10.82
C THR A 156 10.53 3.70 11.91
N PRO A 157 10.38 2.74 12.84
CA PRO A 157 11.30 2.57 13.97
C PRO A 157 12.73 2.24 13.55
N GLU A 158 12.91 1.66 12.36
CA GLU A 158 14.21 1.35 11.75
C GLU A 158 14.97 2.57 11.19
N GLY A 159 14.31 3.73 11.05
CA GLY A 159 14.89 4.93 10.45
C GLY A 159 14.81 4.93 8.91
N ILE A 160 15.76 5.60 8.26
CA ILE A 160 15.80 5.73 6.79
C ILE A 160 16.10 4.35 6.18
N HIS A 161 15.25 3.91 5.27
CA HIS A 161 15.38 2.64 4.56
C HIS A 161 14.82 2.74 3.12
N HIS A 162 14.98 1.65 2.37
CA HIS A 162 14.37 1.42 1.06
C HIS A 162 13.58 0.10 1.14
N ASP A 163 12.40 0.05 0.53
CA ASP A 163 11.63 -1.19 0.42
C ASP A 163 12.14 -2.03 -0.75
N GLU A 164 11.96 -3.35 -0.73
CA GLU A 164 12.47 -4.23 -1.81
C GLU A 164 11.67 -4.15 -3.13
N ASN A 165 10.67 -3.27 -3.20
CA ASN A 165 9.78 -3.13 -4.34
C ASN A 165 10.36 -2.15 -5.38
N ASP A 166 10.12 -2.42 -6.67
CA ASP A 166 10.53 -1.52 -7.76
C ASP A 166 9.91 -0.11 -7.64
N PHE A 167 8.69 -0.04 -7.10
CA PHE A 167 7.95 1.19 -6.84
C PHE A 167 7.12 1.05 -5.57
N VAL A 168 6.99 2.14 -4.81
CA VAL A 168 6.16 2.21 -3.61
C VAL A 168 5.22 3.41 -3.72
N CYS A 169 3.92 3.17 -3.53
CA CYS A 169 2.89 4.22 -3.49
C CYS A 169 2.32 4.30 -2.07
N ILE A 170 2.54 5.42 -1.40
CA ILE A 170 2.06 5.66 -0.03
C ILE A 170 0.89 6.64 -0.08
N HIS A 171 -0.28 6.18 0.36
CA HIS A 171 -1.49 7.00 0.46
C HIS A 171 -1.82 7.24 1.93
N LEU A 172 -1.92 8.52 2.32
CA LEU A 172 -2.47 8.90 3.62
C LEU A 172 -3.99 8.78 3.57
N ILE A 173 -4.57 8.12 4.57
CA ILE A 173 -5.99 7.81 4.68
C ILE A 173 -6.63 8.61 5.81
#